data_AF-A0A5N4AK60-F1
#
_entry.id   AF-A0A5N4AK60-F1
#
_cell.length_a   1.000
_cell.length_b   1.000
_cell.length_c   1.000
_cell.angle_alpha   90.00
_cell.angle_beta   90.00
_cell.angle_gamma   90.00
#
_symmetry.space_group_name_H-M   'P 1'
#
loop_
_entity.id
_entity.type
_entity.pdbx_description
1 polymer ?
#
loop_
_entity_poly.entity_id
_entity_poly.type
_entity_poly.pdbx_seq_one_letter_code
_entity_poly.pdbx_strand_id
1 'polypeptide(L)'
;MGLYSESNFEELFKKIPKDLLPEEFGGCNGSVKDLTVFWKDKVESYRDWFLKDENCKIDERLRPGTRKTSSEVFGLEGSFRKLDLD
;
A
#
# COMPACT_ATOMS: atom_id res chain seq x y z
N MET A 1 16.45 -0.37 -2.76
CA MET A 1 15.23 0.43 -2.98
C MET A 1 15.68 1.82 -3.43
N GLY A 2 15.28 2.28 -4.61
CA GLY A 2 15.59 3.65 -5.05
C GLY A 2 14.56 4.61 -4.50
N LEU A 3 14.99 5.75 -3.94
CA LEU A 3 14.10 6.83 -3.51
C LEU A 3 13.98 7.85 -4.64
N TYR A 4 12.76 8.22 -4.99
CA TYR A 4 12.46 9.23 -5.99
C TYR A 4 11.86 10.46 -5.33
N SER A 5 12.31 11.64 -5.76
CA SER A 5 11.89 12.96 -5.30
C SER A 5 11.90 13.93 -6.48
N GLU A 6 11.32 15.11 -6.29
CA GLU A 6 11.29 16.15 -7.33
C GLU A 6 12.70 16.50 -7.86
N SER A 7 13.70 16.39 -6.98
CA SER A 7 15.11 16.61 -7.28
C SER A 7 15.77 15.51 -8.13
N ASN A 8 15.13 14.35 -8.36
CA ASN A 8 15.70 13.26 -9.18
C ASN A 8 14.71 12.65 -10.20
N PHE A 9 13.75 13.45 -10.70
CA PHE A 9 12.75 13.00 -11.67
C PHE A 9 13.34 12.36 -12.93
N GLU A 10 14.53 12.77 -13.37
CA GLU A 10 15.19 12.14 -14.52
C GLU A 10 15.49 10.65 -14.31
N GLU A 11 15.81 10.24 -13.07
CA GLU A 11 16.01 8.82 -12.75
C GLU A 11 14.69 8.05 -12.71
N LEU A 12 13.59 8.71 -12.35
CA LEU A 12 12.26 8.14 -12.42
C LEU A 12 11.84 7.90 -13.88
N PHE A 13 12.08 8.87 -14.77
CA PHE A 13 11.70 8.78 -16.18
C PHE A 13 12.46 7.70 -16.96
N LYS A 14 13.65 7.30 -16.48
CA LYS A 14 14.38 6.13 -17.02
C LYS A 14 13.65 4.80 -16.75
N LYS A 15 12.77 4.76 -15.75
CA LYS A 15 12.02 3.54 -15.37
C LYS A 15 10.55 3.59 -15.75
N ILE A 16 9.94 4.77 -15.72
CA ILE A 16 8.52 4.98 -16.01
C ILE A 16 8.40 6.04 -17.10
N PRO A 17 7.70 5.75 -18.21
CA PRO A 17 7.43 6.76 -19.24
C PRO A 17 6.79 8.02 -18.67
N LYS A 18 7.30 9.18 -19.08
CA LYS A 18 6.84 10.49 -18.61
C LYS A 18 5.35 10.71 -18.90
N ASP A 19 4.87 10.23 -20.03
CA ASP A 19 3.50 10.41 -20.50
C ASP A 19 2.46 9.70 -19.61
N LEU A 20 2.87 8.75 -18.77
CA LEU A 20 1.98 8.08 -17.81
C LEU A 20 1.75 8.87 -16.52
N LEU A 21 2.55 9.92 -16.31
CA LEU A 21 2.48 10.72 -15.10
C LEU A 21 1.46 11.86 -15.24
N PRO A 22 0.90 12.33 -14.11
CA PRO A 22 0.10 13.53 -14.09
C PRO A 22 0.86 14.77 -14.59
N GLU A 23 0.12 15.76 -15.03
CA GLU A 23 0.65 17.04 -15.51
C GLU A 23 1.53 17.75 -14.47
N GLU A 24 1.16 17.67 -13.19
CA GLU A 24 1.88 18.26 -12.06
C GLU A 24 3.27 17.67 -11.85
N PHE A 25 3.53 16.47 -12.39
CA PHE A 25 4.84 15.81 -12.38
C PHE A 25 5.54 15.86 -13.74
N GLY A 26 5.04 16.69 -14.65
CA GLY A 26 5.60 16.92 -15.98
C GLY A 26 5.18 15.89 -17.04
N GLY A 27 4.19 15.04 -16.75
CA GLY A 27 3.58 14.12 -17.72
C GLY A 27 2.38 14.71 -18.44
N CYS A 28 1.56 13.86 -19.04
CA CYS A 28 0.36 14.25 -19.79
C CYS A 28 -0.88 13.36 -19.52
N ASN A 29 -0.84 12.57 -18.45
CA ASN A 29 -1.92 11.63 -18.09
C ASN A 29 -3.04 12.28 -17.24
N GLY A 30 -3.43 13.50 -17.61
CA GLY A 30 -4.42 14.31 -16.87
C GLY A 30 -3.89 14.90 -15.56
N SER A 31 -4.74 15.68 -14.90
CA SER A 31 -4.40 16.33 -13.63
C SER A 31 -4.53 15.37 -12.44
N VAL A 32 -3.78 15.62 -11.36
CA VAL A 32 -3.91 14.88 -10.10
C VAL A 32 -5.35 14.93 -9.58
N LYS A 33 -6.05 16.06 -9.77
CA LYS A 33 -7.44 16.22 -9.33
C LYS A 33 -8.39 15.29 -10.07
N ASP A 34 -8.29 15.25 -11.40
CA ASP A 34 -9.16 14.41 -12.23
C ASP A 34 -8.89 12.93 -11.96
N LEU A 35 -7.62 12.55 -11.84
CA LEU A 35 -7.23 11.19 -11.47
C LEU A 35 -7.76 10.79 -10.09
N THR A 36 -7.76 11.72 -9.13
CA THR A 36 -8.31 11.47 -7.78
C THR A 36 -9.80 11.15 -7.85
N VAL A 37 -10.57 11.92 -8.60
CA VAL A 37 -12.01 11.67 -8.81
C VAL A 37 -12.21 10.33 -9.52
N PHE A 38 -11.48 10.09 -10.62
CA PHE A 38 -11.57 8.85 -11.38
C PHE A 38 -11.29 7.61 -10.53
N TRP A 39 -10.22 7.62 -9.73
CA TRP A 39 -9.87 6.47 -8.88
C TRP A 39 -10.84 6.27 -7.74
N LYS A 40 -11.40 7.36 -7.17
CA LYS A 40 -12.47 7.27 -6.19
C LYS A 40 -13.68 6.56 -6.78
N ASP A 41 -14.19 7.02 -7.92
CA ASP A 41 -15.36 6.45 -8.59
C ASP A 41 -15.10 4.98 -8.98
N LYS A 42 -13.88 4.67 -9.42
CA LYS A 42 -13.48 3.31 -9.73
C LYS A 42 -13.54 2.41 -8.49
N VAL A 43 -12.98 2.84 -7.35
CA VAL A 43 -13.07 2.06 -6.10
C VAL A 43 -14.53 1.88 -5.66
N GLU A 44 -15.34 2.93 -5.73
CA GLU A 44 -16.77 2.87 -5.41
C GLU A 44 -17.53 1.89 -6.32
N SER A 45 -17.16 1.80 -7.60
CA SER A 45 -17.76 0.82 -8.54
C SER A 45 -17.51 -0.64 -8.15
N TYR A 46 -16.43 -0.93 -7.41
CA TYR A 46 -16.11 -2.27 -6.90
C TYR A 46 -16.69 -2.55 -5.52
N ARG A 47 -17.55 -1.68 -4.97
CA ARG A 47 -18.13 -1.81 -3.63
C ARG A 47 -18.67 -3.21 -3.35
N ASP A 48 -19.45 -3.77 -4.26
CA ASP A 48 -20.06 -5.09 -4.07
C ASP A 48 -19.03 -6.23 -4.07
N TRP A 49 -17.92 -6.06 -4.80
CA TRP A 49 -16.80 -7.00 -4.74
C TRP A 49 -16.14 -6.95 -3.37
N PHE A 50 -15.86 -5.75 -2.83
CA PHE A 50 -15.29 -5.58 -1.50
C PHE A 50 -16.21 -6.12 -0.38
N LEU A 51 -17.51 -5.91 -0.48
CA LEU A 51 -18.48 -6.47 0.48
C LEU A 51 -18.52 -8.00 0.46
N LYS A 52 -18.31 -8.62 -0.71
CA LYS A 52 -18.20 -10.08 -0.82
C LYS A 52 -16.89 -10.59 -0.26
N ASP A 53 -15.79 -9.88 -0.51
CA ASP A 53 -14.45 -10.23 0.01
C ASP A 53 -14.42 -10.29 1.55
N GLU A 54 -15.19 -9.44 2.24
CA GLU A 54 -15.33 -9.51 3.69
C GLU A 54 -15.82 -10.89 4.19
N ASN A 55 -16.60 -11.59 3.38
CA ASN A 55 -17.10 -12.93 3.71
C ASN A 55 -16.08 -14.04 3.37
N CYS A 56 -15.06 -13.74 2.58
CA CYS A 56 -13.97 -14.64 2.21
C CYS A 56 -12.84 -14.60 3.25
N LYS A 57 -13.18 -14.83 4.52
CA LYS A 57 -12.19 -14.90 5.61
C LYS A 57 -11.64 -16.32 5.77
N ILE A 58 -10.35 -16.42 6.06
CA ILE A 58 -9.70 -17.69 6.41
C ILE A 58 -10.21 -18.10 7.79
N ASP A 59 -10.76 -19.32 7.91
CA ASP A 59 -10.99 -19.91 9.21
C ASP A 59 -9.64 -20.30 9.83
N GLU A 60 -9.14 -19.44 10.71
CA GLU A 60 -7.87 -19.61 11.43
C GLU A 60 -7.81 -20.90 12.25
N ARG A 61 -8.95 -21.54 12.52
CA ARG A 61 -8.99 -22.85 13.20
C ARG A 61 -8.51 -23.99 12.30
N LEU A 62 -8.66 -23.82 10.98
CA LEU A 62 -8.29 -24.81 9.97
C LEU A 62 -6.86 -24.62 9.45
N ARG A 63 -6.17 -23.53 9.83
CA ARG A 63 -4.80 -23.26 9.41
C ARG A 63 -3.84 -24.27 10.07
N PRO A 64 -3.07 -25.07 9.30
CA PRO A 64 -2.06 -25.96 9.86
C PRO A 64 -0.89 -25.17 10.47
N GLY A 65 -0.45 -25.55 11.67
CA GLY A 65 0.66 -24.91 12.39
C GLY A 65 0.21 -24.10 13.62
N THR A 66 1.16 -23.46 14.30
CA THR A 66 0.89 -22.59 15.46
C THR A 66 0.12 -21.35 15.00
N ARG A 67 -0.91 -20.96 15.75
CA ARG A 67 -1.72 -19.77 15.45
C ARG A 67 -0.83 -18.53 15.54
N LYS A 68 -0.62 -17.85 14.41
CA LYS A 68 0.08 -16.57 14.42
C LYS A 68 -0.79 -15.52 15.09
N THR A 69 -0.42 -15.14 16.31
CA THR A 69 -1.03 -14.00 16.97
C THR A 69 -0.57 -12.71 16.28
N SER A 70 -1.32 -11.61 16.40
CA SER A 70 -0.90 -10.30 15.88
C SER A 70 0.51 -9.92 16.35
N SER A 71 0.91 -10.35 17.55
CA SER A 71 2.27 -10.20 18.09
C SER A 71 3.36 -10.86 17.24
N GLU A 72 3.09 -12.03 16.64
CA GLU A 72 4.04 -12.74 15.77
C GLU A 72 4.09 -12.15 14.36
N VAL A 73 2.97 -11.62 13.86
CA VAL A 73 2.86 -11.06 12.50
C VAL A 73 3.52 -9.69 12.41
N PHE A 74 3.36 -8.85 13.43
CA PHE A 74 3.92 -7.49 13.45
C PHE A 74 5.26 -7.39 14.19
N GLY A 75 5.83 -8.53 14.61
CA GLY A 75 7.14 -8.56 15.29
C GLY A 75 7.13 -7.88 16.66
N LEU A 76 5.97 -7.81 17.32
CA LEU A 76 5.86 -7.23 18.66
C LEU A 76 6.48 -8.14 19.73
N GLU A 77 6.74 -9.40 19.40
CA GLU A 77 7.40 -10.36 20.28
C GLU A 77 8.93 -10.24 20.18
N GLY A 78 9.43 -9.08 20.59
CA GLY A 78 10.82 -8.89 20.99
C GLY A 78 10.98 -9.18 22.49
N SER A 79 12.07 -9.85 22.85
CA SER A 79 12.50 -10.10 24.23
C SER A 79 12.93 -8.79 24.91
N PHE A 80 12.02 -7.87 25.19
CA PHE A 80 12.30 -6.67 25.98
C PHE A 80 12.44 -7.08 27.46
N ARG A 81 13.61 -7.59 27.83
CA ARG A 81 13.97 -8.00 29.19
C ARG A 81 14.47 -6.79 29.97
N LYS A 82 13.53 -5.90 30.34
CA LYS A 82 13.72 -4.82 31.31
C LYS A 82 14.72 -3.72 30.88
N LEU A 83 14.30 -2.47 30.99
CA LEU A 83 15.14 -1.28 30.82
C LEU A 83 15.37 -0.70 32.22
N ASP A 84 16.57 -0.86 32.77
CA ASP A 84 16.98 -0.12 33.97
C ASP A 84 17.60 1.20 33.50
N LEU A 85 17.02 2.31 33.95
CA LEU A 85 17.53 3.67 33.75
C LEU A 85 18.18 4.11 35.05
N ASP A 86 19.40 4.64 34.97
CA ASP A 86 20.07 5.36 36.06
C ASP A 86 19.58 6.82 36.10
#